data_AF-A0A6G0XBD0-F1
#
_entry.id   AF-A0A6G0XBD0-F1
#
_cell.length_a   1.000
_cell.length_b   1.000
_cell.length_c   1.000
_cell.angle_alpha   90.00
_cell.angle_beta   90.00
_cell.angle_gamma   90.00
#
_symmetry.space_group_name_H-M   'P 1'
#
loop_
_entity.id
_entity.type
_entity.pdbx_description
1 polymer ?
#
loop_
_entity_poly.entity_id
_entity_poly.type
_entity_poly.pdbx_seq_one_letter_code
_entity_poly.pdbx_strand_id
1 'polypeptide(L)'
;MEMVQHHRPQLVDVARAPAPPERDPLAFLTPSLEEYQSTVVDIACAPRSDDAFSGDVRRRQSVELKFGDYVEYFQAKMAGKTHWLMDTEDELKFYLAQCPLYSTSAETPAVLPHLLTHLPPKPPCLDAIELTQVNLWMAVAPSETSLHYDAYENILHVLHGAKHVRLYPPSAVAAIEPHPVYSKSANHTTLSLADSKALPGFVDFTVAANRSEFVAGTAFYDLLSIVEALYIPEGWWHQVRSEAFTIAVNYWFNGMRAQLLGDGDMQPYYARVLLEDLIRTTRQTKMATYAAKCRLDLQQICPLNHLQDVESVVAWLESCEETMSTAILVTLEHPLLYKVSLELSERHRERWSRILDNASVHLVEHLTELWEDHDAIVRALDGLTSAEYFDKIFGCSNDAEQLQKSFLQKKDAFAAECGREVMKSMFGLSSP
;
A
#
# COMPACT_ATOMS: atom_id res chain seq x y z
N MET A 1 -24.56 -3.39 14.46
CA MET A 1 -23.29 -3.65 15.19
C MET A 1 -23.11 -5.10 15.63
N GLU A 2 -24.15 -5.94 15.63
CA GLU A 2 -24.04 -7.39 15.90
C GLU A 2 -23.01 -8.10 15.00
N MET A 3 -22.88 -7.66 13.75
CA MET A 3 -21.87 -8.15 12.81
C MET A 3 -20.43 -8.00 13.32
N VAL A 4 -20.10 -6.84 13.90
CA VAL A 4 -18.75 -6.55 14.44
C VAL A 4 -18.51 -7.31 15.75
N GLN A 5 -19.56 -7.55 16.54
CA GLN A 5 -19.44 -8.25 17.84
C GLN A 5 -18.89 -9.68 17.70
N HIS A 6 -19.22 -10.36 16.62
CA HIS A 6 -18.78 -11.74 16.38
C HIS A 6 -17.43 -11.81 15.65
N HIS A 7 -16.96 -10.70 15.08
CA HIS A 7 -15.69 -10.56 14.38
C HIS A 7 -15.39 -11.71 13.40
N ARG A 8 -16.43 -12.13 12.66
CA ARG A 8 -16.39 -13.22 11.68
C ARG A 8 -16.91 -12.74 10.33
N PRO A 9 -16.35 -13.27 9.22
CA PRO A 9 -16.85 -12.98 7.89
C PRO A 9 -18.32 -13.34 7.79
N GLN A 10 -19.12 -12.41 7.30
CA GLN A 10 -20.54 -12.65 7.12
C GLN A 10 -21.09 -11.82 5.97
N LEU A 11 -22.16 -12.33 5.40
CA LEU A 11 -22.87 -11.68 4.32
C LEU A 11 -23.58 -10.43 4.85
N VAL A 12 -23.64 -9.38 4.04
CA VAL A 12 -24.27 -8.11 4.41
C VAL A 12 -25.43 -7.83 3.47
N ASP A 13 -26.60 -7.55 4.05
CA ASP A 13 -27.77 -7.13 3.29
C ASP A 13 -27.56 -5.73 2.70
N VAL A 14 -27.88 -5.59 1.42
CA VAL A 14 -27.88 -4.31 0.70
C VAL A 14 -29.33 -3.90 0.44
N ALA A 15 -29.62 -2.60 0.61
CA ALA A 15 -30.94 -2.07 0.32
C ALA A 15 -31.22 -2.19 -1.19
N ARG A 16 -32.21 -3.03 -1.56
CA ARG A 16 -32.64 -3.16 -2.95
C ARG A 16 -33.33 -1.88 -3.42
N ALA A 17 -32.67 -1.09 -4.25
CA ALA A 17 -33.40 -0.25 -5.18
C ALA A 17 -34.07 -1.17 -6.23
N PRO A 18 -35.33 -0.94 -6.64
CA PRO A 18 -35.93 -1.70 -7.72
C PRO A 18 -35.10 -1.47 -9.00
N ALA A 19 -34.47 -2.53 -9.51
CA ALA A 19 -33.68 -2.44 -10.73
C ALA A 19 -34.57 -2.69 -11.96
N PRO A 20 -34.61 -1.78 -12.96
CA PRO A 20 -35.06 -2.12 -14.29
C PRO A 20 -34.04 -3.07 -14.97
N PRO A 21 -34.47 -3.89 -15.93
CA PRO A 21 -33.61 -4.82 -16.66
C PRO A 21 -32.69 -4.01 -17.60
N GLU A 22 -31.40 -4.36 -17.65
CA GLU A 22 -30.33 -3.67 -18.38
C GLU A 22 -29.94 -2.29 -17.80
N ARG A 23 -29.05 -2.29 -16.80
CA ARG A 23 -28.26 -1.09 -16.47
C ARG A 23 -26.88 -1.19 -17.10
N ASP A 24 -26.53 -0.16 -17.85
CA ASP A 24 -25.14 0.22 -18.09
C ASP A 24 -24.38 0.17 -16.75
N PRO A 25 -23.37 -0.71 -16.59
CA PRO A 25 -22.66 -0.89 -15.33
C PRO A 25 -21.91 0.37 -14.88
N LEU A 26 -21.71 1.32 -15.78
CA LEU A 26 -21.04 2.59 -15.54
C LEU A 26 -22.00 3.77 -15.40
N ALA A 27 -23.32 3.53 -15.37
CA ALA A 27 -24.31 4.61 -15.28
C ALA A 27 -24.11 5.55 -14.08
N PHE A 28 -23.49 5.06 -13.00
CA PHE A 28 -23.14 5.86 -11.82
C PHE A 28 -21.94 6.78 -12.05
N LEU A 29 -21.09 6.49 -13.04
CA LEU A 29 -19.93 7.33 -13.41
C LEU A 29 -20.34 8.48 -14.33
N THR A 30 -21.35 8.29 -15.18
CA THR A 30 -21.74 9.25 -16.23
C THR A 30 -21.93 10.70 -15.75
N PRO A 31 -22.58 10.97 -14.58
CA PRO A 31 -22.78 12.35 -14.12
C PRO A 31 -21.50 13.12 -13.79
N SER A 32 -20.39 12.43 -13.52
CA SER A 32 -19.11 13.05 -13.10
C SER A 32 -17.93 12.64 -13.98
N LEU A 33 -18.13 11.81 -15.01
CA LEU A 33 -17.02 11.31 -15.82
C LEU A 33 -16.29 12.45 -16.55
N GLU A 34 -17.03 13.46 -17.02
CA GLU A 34 -16.43 14.67 -17.62
C GLU A 34 -15.54 15.44 -16.64
N GLU A 35 -15.89 15.45 -15.35
CA GLU A 35 -15.12 16.13 -14.31
C GLU A 35 -13.80 15.41 -14.00
N TYR A 36 -13.82 14.08 -13.99
CA TYR A 36 -12.68 13.24 -13.64
C TYR A 36 -11.92 12.66 -14.83
N GLN A 37 -12.31 12.99 -16.05
CA GLN A 37 -11.72 12.40 -17.25
C GLN A 37 -10.19 12.60 -17.28
N SER A 38 -9.71 13.75 -16.82
CA SER A 38 -8.30 14.11 -16.79
C SER A 38 -7.58 13.81 -15.47
N THR A 39 -8.31 13.37 -14.44
CA THR A 39 -7.73 13.05 -13.12
C THR A 39 -6.83 11.84 -13.23
N VAL A 40 -5.57 11.99 -12.82
CA VAL A 40 -4.60 10.90 -12.78
C VAL A 40 -4.88 10.01 -11.58
N VAL A 41 -4.93 8.70 -11.81
CA VAL A 41 -5.12 7.66 -10.80
C VAL A 41 -4.03 6.60 -10.95
N ASP A 42 -3.70 5.94 -9.84
CA ASP A 42 -2.84 4.77 -9.83
C ASP A 42 -3.60 3.54 -10.32
N ILE A 43 -3.13 2.94 -11.41
CA ILE A 43 -3.61 1.66 -11.91
C ILE A 43 -2.58 0.60 -11.58
N ALA A 44 -2.95 -0.42 -10.80
CA ALA A 44 -2.07 -1.54 -10.56
C ALA A 44 -1.80 -2.27 -11.88
N CYS A 45 -0.55 -2.56 -12.16
CA CYS A 45 -0.13 -3.34 -13.30
C CYS A 45 0.72 -4.53 -12.85
N ALA A 46 0.82 -5.55 -13.69
CA ALA A 46 1.74 -6.67 -13.47
C ALA A 46 2.00 -7.38 -14.81
N PRO A 47 3.14 -8.07 -14.97
CA PRO A 47 3.36 -8.96 -16.10
C PRO A 47 2.25 -10.01 -16.24
N ARG A 48 1.94 -10.42 -17.46
CA ARG A 48 0.99 -11.53 -17.68
C ARG A 48 1.44 -12.86 -17.07
N SER A 49 2.75 -13.06 -16.90
CA SER A 49 3.34 -14.23 -16.27
C SER A 49 3.06 -14.31 -14.78
N ASP A 50 2.69 -13.19 -14.14
CA ASP A 50 2.43 -13.17 -12.71
C ASP A 50 1.04 -13.70 -12.42
N ASP A 51 0.93 -14.54 -11.41
CA ASP A 51 -0.34 -15.19 -11.06
C ASP A 51 -1.31 -14.25 -10.34
N ALA A 52 -0.81 -13.19 -9.68
CA ALA A 52 -1.61 -12.27 -8.88
C ALA A 52 -1.06 -10.84 -8.88
N PHE A 53 -1.93 -9.87 -8.61
CA PHE A 53 -1.52 -8.54 -8.16
C PHE A 53 -1.10 -8.63 -6.69
N SER A 54 0.04 -8.03 -6.35
CA SER A 54 0.57 -8.07 -4.99
C SER A 54 0.66 -6.67 -4.38
N GLY A 55 0.29 -6.57 -3.11
CA GLY A 55 0.54 -5.39 -2.29
C GLY A 55 1.91 -5.41 -1.59
N ASP A 56 2.71 -6.47 -1.76
CA ASP A 56 4.11 -6.49 -1.31
C ASP A 56 4.85 -5.33 -1.99
N VAL A 57 5.49 -4.46 -1.21
CA VAL A 57 6.17 -3.25 -1.70
C VAL A 57 7.26 -3.56 -2.72
N ARG A 58 7.78 -4.79 -2.75
CA ARG A 58 8.81 -5.24 -3.70
C ARG A 58 8.23 -5.80 -5.00
N ARG A 59 6.96 -6.18 -5.00
CA ARG A 59 6.27 -6.82 -6.15
C ARG A 59 5.17 -5.93 -6.72
N ARG A 60 4.65 -4.99 -5.94
CA ARG A 60 3.63 -4.03 -6.35
C ARG A 60 4.18 -3.18 -7.49
N GLN A 61 3.43 -3.12 -8.58
CA GLN A 61 3.69 -2.23 -9.70
C GLN A 61 2.41 -1.46 -10.01
N SER A 62 2.57 -0.20 -10.40
CA SER A 62 1.48 0.66 -10.83
C SER A 62 1.94 1.60 -11.93
N VAL A 63 0.98 2.06 -12.72
CA VAL A 63 1.14 3.12 -13.71
C VAL A 63 0.14 4.22 -13.42
N GLU A 64 0.57 5.46 -13.60
CA GLU A 64 -0.30 6.62 -13.55
C GLU A 64 -1.07 6.72 -14.88
N LEU A 65 -2.40 6.67 -14.81
CA LEU A 65 -3.27 6.82 -15.98
C LEU A 65 -4.38 7.80 -15.66
N LYS A 66 -4.87 8.51 -16.68
CA LYS A 66 -6.09 9.29 -16.52
C LYS A 66 -7.26 8.35 -16.28
N PHE A 67 -8.11 8.68 -15.31
CA PHE A 67 -9.27 7.86 -14.97
C PHE A 67 -10.22 7.71 -16.18
N GLY A 68 -10.38 8.76 -16.99
CA GLY A 68 -11.13 8.71 -18.24
C GLY A 68 -10.60 7.66 -19.22
N ASP A 69 -9.29 7.62 -19.45
CA ASP A 69 -8.65 6.65 -20.35
C ASP A 69 -8.87 5.20 -19.86
N TYR A 70 -8.84 4.96 -18.55
CA TYR A 70 -9.12 3.64 -17.98
C TYR A 70 -10.59 3.23 -18.11
N VAL A 71 -11.53 4.19 -17.96
CA VAL A 71 -12.97 3.95 -18.17
C VAL A 71 -13.28 3.69 -19.64
N GLU A 72 -12.69 4.45 -20.57
CA GLU A 72 -12.82 4.24 -22.02
C GLU A 72 -12.26 2.87 -22.43
N TYR A 73 -11.12 2.47 -21.86
CA TYR A 73 -10.57 1.12 -22.00
C TYR A 73 -11.54 0.03 -21.53
N PHE A 74 -12.12 0.18 -20.34
CA PHE A 74 -13.11 -0.76 -19.79
C PHE A 74 -14.34 -0.87 -20.71
N GLN A 75 -14.90 0.25 -21.16
CA GLN A 75 -16.04 0.30 -22.08
C GLN A 75 -15.73 -0.33 -23.44
N ALA A 76 -14.57 -0.03 -24.01
CA ALA A 76 -14.14 -0.58 -25.28
C ALA A 76 -14.02 -2.10 -25.20
N LYS A 77 -13.40 -2.64 -24.13
CA LYS A 77 -13.31 -4.10 -23.92
C LYS A 77 -14.68 -4.75 -23.77
N MET A 78 -15.58 -4.17 -22.98
CA MET A 78 -16.94 -4.70 -22.84
C MET A 78 -17.70 -4.73 -24.17
N ALA A 79 -17.52 -3.70 -25.00
CA ALA A 79 -18.20 -3.58 -26.28
C ALA A 79 -17.52 -4.32 -27.45
N GLY A 80 -16.39 -5.01 -27.20
CA GLY A 80 -15.59 -5.65 -28.26
C GLY A 80 -14.95 -4.66 -29.24
N LYS A 81 -14.70 -3.42 -28.80
CA LYS A 81 -14.02 -2.35 -29.56
C LYS A 81 -12.55 -2.27 -29.18
N THR A 82 -11.77 -1.53 -29.96
CA THR A 82 -10.33 -1.29 -29.73
C THR A 82 -10.11 -0.06 -28.86
N HIS A 83 -9.03 -0.08 -28.08
CA HIS A 83 -8.52 1.05 -27.28
C HIS A 83 -7.00 0.94 -27.22
N TRP A 84 -6.27 2.06 -27.19
CA TRP A 84 -4.81 2.07 -27.28
C TRP A 84 -4.12 1.30 -26.14
N LEU A 85 -4.72 1.28 -24.93
CA LEU A 85 -4.16 0.51 -23.80
C LEU A 85 -4.13 -1.00 -24.07
N MET A 86 -4.97 -1.50 -24.98
CA MET A 86 -4.99 -2.91 -25.38
C MET A 86 -3.70 -3.34 -26.07
N ASP A 87 -2.96 -2.41 -26.70
CA ASP A 87 -1.71 -2.71 -27.38
C ASP A 87 -0.61 -3.19 -26.42
N THR A 88 -0.79 -2.96 -25.10
CA THR A 88 0.15 -3.38 -24.04
C THR A 88 -0.29 -4.64 -23.30
N GLU A 89 -1.47 -5.19 -23.61
CA GLU A 89 -2.05 -6.32 -22.87
C GLU A 89 -1.38 -7.66 -23.12
N ASP A 90 -0.53 -7.76 -24.15
CA ASP A 90 0.30 -8.95 -24.37
C ASP A 90 1.41 -9.05 -23.32
N GLU A 91 1.76 -7.93 -22.68
CA GLU A 91 2.83 -7.83 -21.69
C GLU A 91 2.28 -7.61 -20.28
N LEU A 92 1.29 -6.73 -20.13
CA LEU A 92 0.78 -6.28 -18.84
C LEU A 92 -0.72 -6.56 -18.65
N LYS A 93 -1.11 -6.80 -17.40
CA LYS A 93 -2.50 -6.77 -16.94
C LYS A 93 -2.73 -5.53 -16.10
N PHE A 94 -3.94 -4.98 -16.14
CA PHE A 94 -4.32 -3.76 -15.41
C PHE A 94 -5.47 -4.00 -14.43
N TYR A 95 -5.42 -3.31 -13.29
CA TYR A 95 -6.45 -3.34 -12.27
C TYR A 95 -6.51 -1.99 -11.54
N LEU A 96 -7.65 -1.28 -11.62
CA LEU A 96 -7.90 -0.14 -10.74
C LEU A 96 -8.15 -0.70 -9.34
N ALA A 97 -7.17 -0.55 -8.47
CA ALA A 97 -7.15 -1.11 -7.13
C ALA A 97 -7.13 0.01 -6.10
N GLN A 98 -8.01 -0.08 -5.10
CA GLN A 98 -8.04 0.83 -3.95
C GLN A 98 -8.06 2.32 -4.32
N CYS A 99 -8.81 2.71 -5.36
CA CYS A 99 -8.89 4.11 -5.78
C CYS A 99 -9.77 4.90 -4.80
N PRO A 100 -9.22 5.86 -4.03
CA PRO A 100 -9.93 6.46 -2.90
C PRO A 100 -10.98 7.48 -3.36
N LEU A 101 -12.24 7.21 -3.03
CA LEU A 101 -13.37 8.13 -3.18
C LEU A 101 -13.60 8.97 -1.91
N TYR A 102 -13.16 8.45 -0.76
CA TYR A 102 -13.22 9.15 0.52
C TYR A 102 -12.06 8.68 1.39
N SER A 103 -11.48 9.59 2.17
CA SER A 103 -10.45 9.26 3.14
C SER A 103 -10.38 10.32 4.23
N THR A 104 -10.22 9.89 5.48
CA THR A 104 -9.90 10.76 6.61
C THR A 104 -8.39 10.93 6.81
N SER A 105 -7.56 10.14 6.13
CA SER A 105 -6.09 10.23 6.19
C SER A 105 -5.56 11.24 5.18
N ALA A 106 -4.67 12.13 5.65
CA ALA A 106 -3.95 13.06 4.78
C ALA A 106 -2.90 12.35 3.90
N GLU A 107 -2.42 11.17 4.30
CA GLU A 107 -1.41 10.39 3.56
C GLU A 107 -2.01 9.69 2.33
N THR A 108 -3.30 9.41 2.35
CA THR A 108 -4.04 8.77 1.25
C THR A 108 -5.29 9.59 0.95
N PRO A 109 -5.17 10.79 0.36
CA PRO A 109 -6.32 11.66 0.13
C PRO A 109 -7.30 11.05 -0.88
N ALA A 110 -8.55 11.49 -0.86
CA ALA A 110 -9.53 11.12 -1.87
C ALA A 110 -9.14 11.71 -3.24
N VAL A 111 -9.12 10.87 -4.27
CA VAL A 111 -8.75 11.25 -5.65
C VAL A 111 -10.00 11.51 -6.50
N LEU A 112 -11.11 10.81 -6.21
CA LEU A 112 -12.38 10.95 -6.95
C LEU A 112 -13.59 11.23 -6.03
N PRO A 113 -13.56 12.29 -5.20
CA PRO A 113 -14.53 12.49 -4.12
C PRO A 113 -15.99 12.67 -4.55
N HIS A 114 -16.25 13.32 -5.69
CA HIS A 114 -17.63 13.55 -6.16
C HIS A 114 -18.30 12.27 -6.66
N LEU A 115 -17.56 11.22 -7.03
CA LEU A 115 -18.17 9.93 -7.40
C LEU A 115 -18.94 9.30 -6.23
N LEU A 116 -18.58 9.61 -4.99
CA LEU A 116 -19.23 9.06 -3.80
C LEU A 116 -20.74 9.34 -3.76
N THR A 117 -21.19 10.50 -4.23
CA THR A 117 -22.61 10.90 -4.22
C THR A 117 -23.44 10.21 -5.31
N HIS A 118 -22.77 9.63 -6.30
CA HIS A 118 -23.42 8.95 -7.43
C HIS A 118 -23.40 7.42 -7.29
N LEU A 119 -22.63 6.87 -6.34
CA LEU A 119 -22.63 5.44 -6.07
C LEU A 119 -24.03 4.91 -5.73
N PRO A 120 -24.31 3.64 -6.03
CA PRO A 120 -25.46 2.94 -5.47
C PRO A 120 -25.49 3.07 -3.93
N PRO A 121 -26.68 3.03 -3.30
CA PRO A 121 -26.79 3.13 -1.85
C PRO A 121 -25.88 2.11 -1.15
N LYS A 122 -25.08 2.60 -0.20
CA LYS A 122 -24.24 1.74 0.63
C LYS A 122 -25.11 0.82 1.50
N PRO A 123 -24.58 -0.33 1.96
CA PRO A 123 -25.30 -1.20 2.88
C PRO A 123 -25.85 -0.46 4.11
N PRO A 124 -27.13 -0.64 4.50
CA PRO A 124 -27.74 0.11 5.61
C PRO A 124 -27.03 -0.04 6.96
N CYS A 125 -26.33 -1.16 7.17
CA CYS A 125 -25.53 -1.36 8.38
C CYS A 125 -24.43 -0.30 8.57
N LEU A 126 -24.03 0.40 7.51
CA LEU A 126 -23.05 1.48 7.52
C LEU A 126 -23.65 2.85 7.89
N ASP A 127 -24.97 2.99 8.07
CA ASP A 127 -25.60 4.30 8.34
C ASP A 127 -25.20 4.90 9.69
N ALA A 128 -24.86 4.05 10.65
CA ALA A 128 -24.42 4.44 11.99
C ALA A 128 -22.90 4.29 12.20
N ILE A 129 -22.12 4.08 11.13
CA ILE A 129 -20.67 3.84 11.20
C ILE A 129 -19.93 5.03 10.61
N GLU A 130 -18.97 5.56 11.38
CA GLU A 130 -18.01 6.53 10.88
C GLU A 130 -16.98 5.82 10.01
N LEU A 131 -17.04 6.08 8.71
CA LEU A 131 -16.10 5.52 7.73
C LEU A 131 -14.75 6.22 7.83
N THR A 132 -13.67 5.47 7.64
CA THR A 132 -12.33 6.03 7.45
C THR A 132 -12.01 6.22 5.99
N GLN A 133 -12.37 5.25 5.14
CA GLN A 133 -12.09 5.29 3.70
C GLN A 133 -13.18 4.59 2.89
N VAL A 134 -13.36 5.03 1.65
CA VAL A 134 -14.19 4.36 0.64
C VAL A 134 -13.38 4.25 -0.63
N ASN A 135 -13.18 3.04 -1.16
CA ASN A 135 -12.36 2.84 -2.35
C ASN A 135 -13.11 2.14 -3.48
N LEU A 136 -12.85 2.58 -4.71
CA LEU A 136 -13.34 2.00 -5.95
C LEU A 136 -12.34 0.96 -6.49
N TRP A 137 -12.89 -0.12 -7.02
CA TRP A 137 -12.16 -1.23 -7.62
C TRP A 137 -12.78 -1.59 -8.96
N MET A 138 -11.98 -1.69 -10.03
CA MET A 138 -12.46 -2.06 -11.36
C MET A 138 -11.50 -3.01 -12.06
N ALA A 139 -11.95 -4.24 -12.32
CA ALA A 139 -11.21 -5.26 -13.06
C ALA A 139 -11.75 -5.37 -14.49
N VAL A 140 -10.90 -5.22 -15.50
CA VAL A 140 -11.27 -5.43 -16.91
C VAL A 140 -11.17 -6.90 -17.27
N ALA A 141 -10.05 -7.54 -16.93
CA ALA A 141 -9.81 -8.96 -17.10
C ALA A 141 -9.93 -9.72 -15.76
N PRO A 142 -10.11 -11.06 -15.77
CA PRO A 142 -10.04 -11.86 -14.56
C PRO A 142 -8.70 -11.66 -13.84
N SER A 143 -8.75 -11.46 -12.53
CA SER A 143 -7.57 -11.12 -11.74
C SER A 143 -7.63 -11.72 -10.34
N GLU A 144 -6.46 -11.93 -9.75
CA GLU A 144 -6.32 -12.38 -8.36
C GLU A 144 -5.39 -11.47 -7.58
N THR A 145 -5.63 -11.36 -6.27
CA THR A 145 -4.73 -10.70 -5.33
C THR A 145 -3.93 -11.73 -4.52
N SER A 146 -2.70 -11.38 -4.10
CA SER A 146 -1.98 -12.18 -3.10
C SER A 146 -2.72 -12.17 -1.75
N LEU A 147 -2.58 -13.25 -0.96
CA LEU A 147 -3.17 -13.33 0.38
C LEU A 147 -2.59 -12.25 1.32
N HIS A 148 -3.47 -11.48 1.95
CA HIS A 148 -3.11 -10.39 2.86
C HIS A 148 -4.22 -10.10 3.86
N TYR A 149 -3.98 -9.25 4.86
CA TYR A 149 -5.04 -8.69 5.71
C TYR A 149 -5.02 -7.15 5.67
N ASP A 150 -6.16 -6.57 6.04
CA ASP A 150 -6.31 -5.13 6.26
C ASP A 150 -6.31 -4.80 7.75
N ALA A 151 -5.87 -3.59 8.10
CA ALA A 151 -5.91 -3.06 9.47
C ALA A 151 -7.23 -2.32 9.78
N TYR A 152 -8.30 -2.63 9.04
CA TYR A 152 -9.61 -2.02 9.13
C TYR A 152 -10.70 -3.07 9.06
N GLU A 153 -11.84 -2.76 9.67
CA GLU A 153 -13.08 -3.46 9.35
C GLU A 153 -13.47 -3.10 7.92
N ASN A 154 -13.92 -4.08 7.15
CA ASN A 154 -14.13 -3.89 5.72
C ASN A 154 -15.48 -4.45 5.28
N ILE A 155 -16.25 -3.66 4.52
CA ILE A 155 -17.39 -4.18 3.76
C ILE A 155 -17.07 -4.05 2.28
N LEU A 156 -16.94 -5.18 1.59
CA LEU A 156 -16.78 -5.28 0.15
C LEU A 156 -18.15 -5.40 -0.52
N HIS A 157 -18.53 -4.42 -1.34
CA HIS A 157 -19.79 -4.37 -2.08
C HIS A 157 -19.52 -4.44 -3.59
N VAL A 158 -20.02 -5.47 -4.27
CA VAL A 158 -19.88 -5.64 -5.72
C VAL A 158 -21.05 -4.98 -6.44
N LEU A 159 -20.75 -3.99 -7.28
CA LEU A 159 -21.74 -3.20 -8.04
C LEU A 159 -22.00 -3.77 -9.44
N HIS A 160 -21.01 -4.45 -10.01
CA HIS A 160 -21.12 -5.18 -11.28
C HIS A 160 -20.16 -6.37 -11.31
N GLY A 161 -20.53 -7.46 -11.97
CA GLY A 161 -19.73 -8.69 -12.02
C GLY A 161 -19.74 -9.47 -10.71
N ALA A 162 -18.64 -10.18 -10.44
CA ALA A 162 -18.49 -11.02 -9.25
C ALA A 162 -17.04 -11.09 -8.73
N LYS A 163 -16.90 -11.22 -7.41
CA LYS A 163 -15.65 -11.53 -6.72
C LYS A 163 -15.81 -12.83 -5.92
N HIS A 164 -14.77 -13.65 -5.91
CA HIS A 164 -14.66 -14.79 -5.00
C HIS A 164 -13.62 -14.46 -3.94
N VAL A 165 -14.03 -14.51 -2.68
CA VAL A 165 -13.21 -14.12 -1.54
C VAL A 165 -12.97 -15.35 -0.69
N ARG A 166 -11.69 -15.73 -0.60
CA ARG A 166 -11.23 -16.76 0.32
C ARG A 166 -10.69 -16.12 1.56
N LEU A 167 -11.14 -16.54 2.74
CA LEU A 167 -10.71 -15.98 4.02
C LEU A 167 -10.14 -17.04 4.97
N TYR A 168 -9.13 -16.65 5.73
CA TYR A 168 -8.56 -17.41 6.83
C TYR A 168 -8.60 -16.58 8.12
N PRO A 169 -8.89 -17.20 9.28
CA PRO A 169 -8.87 -16.48 10.55
C PRO A 169 -7.45 -16.00 10.88
N PRO A 170 -7.30 -14.92 11.65
CA PRO A 170 -5.98 -14.44 12.07
C PRO A 170 -5.14 -15.49 12.83
N SER A 171 -5.79 -16.45 13.50
CA SER A 171 -5.13 -17.60 14.14
C SER A 171 -4.41 -18.54 13.16
N ALA A 172 -4.69 -18.47 11.85
CA ALA A 172 -4.00 -19.22 10.80
C ALA A 172 -2.60 -18.67 10.44
N VAL A 173 -2.16 -17.57 11.08
CA VAL A 173 -0.90 -16.85 10.78
C VAL A 173 0.33 -17.74 10.63
N ALA A 174 0.44 -18.82 11.41
CA ALA A 174 1.57 -19.74 11.35
C ALA A 174 1.69 -20.47 10.01
N ALA A 175 0.57 -20.83 9.38
CA ALA A 175 0.54 -21.50 8.08
C ALA A 175 0.60 -20.51 6.90
N ILE A 176 0.22 -19.25 7.13
CA ILE A 176 0.21 -18.21 6.10
C ILE A 176 1.60 -17.67 5.80
N GLU A 177 2.57 -17.86 6.69
CA GLU A 177 3.96 -17.43 6.52
C GLU A 177 4.07 -15.95 6.07
N PRO A 178 3.55 -15.01 6.86
CA PRO A 178 3.64 -13.59 6.53
C PRO A 178 5.08 -13.10 6.54
N HIS A 179 5.33 -11.97 5.88
CA HIS A 179 6.62 -11.30 6.03
C HIS A 179 6.93 -11.03 7.52
N PRO A 180 8.21 -10.87 7.90
CA PRO A 180 8.55 -10.51 9.27
C PRO A 180 7.84 -9.22 9.73
N VAL A 181 7.54 -9.13 11.03
CA VAL A 181 6.84 -7.97 11.66
C VAL A 181 7.59 -6.64 11.56
N TYR A 182 8.84 -6.64 11.12
CA TYR A 182 9.60 -5.42 10.87
C TYR A 182 9.56 -5.00 9.39
N SER A 183 8.93 -5.79 8.52
CA SER A 183 8.77 -5.52 7.09
C SER A 183 7.61 -4.57 6.84
N LYS A 184 7.72 -3.73 5.80
CA LYS A 184 6.59 -2.92 5.31
C LYS A 184 5.45 -3.73 4.70
N SER A 185 5.70 -4.99 4.37
CA SER A 185 4.69 -5.92 3.84
C SER A 185 4.30 -6.97 4.85
N ALA A 186 4.40 -6.65 6.15
CA ALA A 186 4.05 -7.55 7.26
C ALA A 186 2.63 -8.11 7.15
N ASN A 187 1.70 -7.40 6.53
CA ASN A 187 0.33 -7.86 6.32
C ASN A 187 0.14 -8.74 5.07
N HIS A 188 1.21 -9.08 4.34
CA HIS A 188 1.19 -9.95 3.17
C HIS A 188 1.88 -11.30 3.44
N THR A 189 1.42 -12.36 2.75
CA THR A 189 2.09 -13.67 2.74
C THR A 189 3.38 -13.66 1.92
N THR A 190 4.34 -14.50 2.29
CA THR A 190 5.50 -14.82 1.45
C THR A 190 5.24 -15.98 0.48
N LEU A 191 4.12 -16.70 0.64
CA LEU A 191 3.74 -17.86 -0.17
C LEU A 191 3.41 -17.46 -1.62
N SER A 192 3.55 -18.42 -2.53
CA SER A 192 3.00 -18.29 -3.89
C SER A 192 1.47 -18.32 -3.86
N LEU A 193 0.83 -17.88 -4.96
CA LEU A 193 -0.63 -17.97 -5.09
C LEU A 193 -1.13 -19.42 -5.04
N ALA A 194 -0.36 -20.35 -5.61
CA ALA A 194 -0.70 -21.77 -5.60
C ALA A 194 -0.64 -22.36 -4.19
N ASP A 195 0.41 -22.03 -3.44
CA ASP A 195 0.60 -22.52 -2.07
C ASP A 195 -0.43 -21.90 -1.13
N SER A 196 -0.73 -20.60 -1.25
CA SER A 196 -1.76 -19.94 -0.44
C SER A 196 -3.14 -20.58 -0.66
N LYS A 197 -3.47 -20.95 -1.90
CA LYS A 197 -4.72 -21.66 -2.23
C LYS A 197 -4.79 -23.09 -1.71
N ALA A 198 -3.65 -23.73 -1.48
CA ALA A 198 -3.59 -25.09 -0.97
C ALA A 198 -3.75 -25.15 0.56
N LEU A 199 -3.64 -24.03 1.27
CA LEU A 199 -3.81 -23.98 2.73
C LEU A 199 -5.22 -24.42 3.15
N PRO A 200 -5.36 -25.28 4.18
CA PRO A 200 -6.65 -25.69 4.72
C PRO A 200 -7.25 -24.62 5.65
N GLY A 201 -8.49 -24.84 6.10
CA GLY A 201 -9.12 -24.02 7.15
C GLY A 201 -9.62 -22.65 6.67
N PHE A 202 -9.93 -22.52 5.38
CA PHE A 202 -10.54 -21.32 4.81
C PHE A 202 -12.07 -21.38 4.80
N VAL A 203 -12.66 -20.20 4.62
CA VAL A 203 -14.07 -20.03 4.21
C VAL A 203 -14.12 -19.24 2.91
N ASP A 204 -14.95 -19.68 1.97
CA ASP A 204 -15.09 -19.03 0.65
C ASP A 204 -16.47 -18.35 0.53
N PHE A 205 -16.48 -17.17 -0.09
CA PHE A 205 -17.67 -16.39 -0.40
C PHE A 205 -17.68 -15.95 -1.86
N THR A 206 -18.86 -15.91 -2.48
CA THR A 206 -19.04 -15.30 -3.81
C THR A 206 -19.86 -14.02 -3.64
N VAL A 207 -19.27 -12.88 -3.96
CA VAL A 207 -19.93 -11.56 -3.87
C VAL A 207 -20.27 -11.10 -5.28
N ALA A 208 -21.55 -10.95 -5.61
CA ALA A 208 -22.01 -10.65 -6.96
C ALA A 208 -23.16 -9.63 -6.96
N ALA A 209 -23.16 -8.75 -7.95
CA ALA A 209 -24.10 -7.63 -8.05
C ALA A 209 -25.57 -8.03 -8.32
N ASN A 210 -25.84 -9.22 -8.86
CA ASN A 210 -27.19 -9.72 -9.10
C ASN A 210 -27.30 -11.20 -8.75
N ARG A 211 -27.79 -11.48 -7.53
CA ARG A 211 -27.99 -12.84 -7.02
C ARG A 211 -28.89 -13.70 -7.91
N SER A 212 -29.94 -13.11 -8.51
CA SER A 212 -30.93 -13.85 -9.31
C SER A 212 -30.43 -14.29 -10.68
N GLU A 213 -29.61 -13.47 -11.35
CA GLU A 213 -29.07 -13.80 -12.67
C GLU A 213 -27.85 -14.72 -12.60
N PHE A 214 -26.98 -14.55 -11.60
CA PHE A 214 -25.78 -15.38 -11.43
C PHE A 214 -26.12 -16.85 -11.11
N VAL A 215 -27.20 -17.06 -10.33
CA VAL A 215 -27.70 -18.40 -9.97
C VAL A 215 -28.32 -19.14 -11.17
N ALA A 216 -28.92 -18.43 -12.12
CA ALA A 216 -29.56 -19.06 -13.28
C ALA A 216 -28.53 -19.68 -14.26
N GLY A 217 -27.26 -19.23 -14.21
CA GLY A 217 -26.20 -19.67 -15.12
C GLY A 217 -25.18 -20.67 -14.53
N THR A 218 -25.25 -21.01 -13.23
CA THR A 218 -24.20 -21.78 -12.57
C THR A 218 -24.75 -22.95 -11.73
N ALA A 219 -24.44 -24.18 -12.14
CA ALA A 219 -25.00 -25.41 -11.54
C ALA A 219 -24.30 -25.87 -10.24
N PHE A 220 -23.32 -25.11 -9.72
CA PHE A 220 -22.36 -25.64 -8.74
C PHE A 220 -22.09 -24.76 -7.50
N TYR A 221 -22.80 -23.66 -7.30
CA TYR A 221 -22.61 -22.82 -6.11
C TYR A 221 -23.73 -23.02 -5.08
N ASP A 222 -23.36 -23.06 -3.80
CA ASP A 222 -24.30 -23.07 -2.69
C ASP A 222 -25.08 -21.75 -2.69
N LEU A 223 -26.40 -21.81 -2.86
CA LEU A 223 -27.30 -20.65 -3.03
C LEU A 223 -27.28 -19.68 -1.83
N LEU A 224 -26.71 -20.12 -0.71
CA LEU A 224 -26.53 -19.35 0.51
C LEU A 224 -25.30 -18.43 0.47
N SER A 225 -24.35 -18.62 -0.45
CA SER A 225 -23.07 -17.89 -0.46
C SER A 225 -22.99 -16.74 -1.46
N ILE A 226 -24.11 -16.31 -2.08
CA ILE A 226 -24.14 -15.23 -3.10
C ILE A 226 -24.88 -14.01 -2.56
N VAL A 227 -24.14 -12.92 -2.36
CA VAL A 227 -24.66 -11.62 -1.89
C VAL A 227 -23.98 -10.47 -2.59
N GLU A 228 -24.57 -9.28 -2.49
CA GLU A 228 -24.01 -8.06 -3.06
C GLU A 228 -22.88 -7.49 -2.20
N ALA A 229 -22.88 -7.73 -0.88
CA ALA A 229 -21.83 -7.25 0.02
C ALA A 229 -21.36 -8.29 1.06
N LEU A 230 -20.06 -8.28 1.36
CA LEU A 230 -19.39 -9.15 2.32
C LEU A 230 -18.67 -8.32 3.37
N TYR A 231 -18.89 -8.65 4.64
CA TYR A 231 -18.07 -8.14 5.74
C TYR A 231 -16.84 -9.01 5.92
N ILE A 232 -15.68 -8.35 5.92
CA ILE A 232 -14.34 -8.89 6.13
C ILE A 232 -13.81 -8.20 7.40
N PRO A 233 -13.69 -8.93 8.52
CA PRO A 233 -13.25 -8.30 9.77
C PRO A 233 -11.76 -7.91 9.75
N GLU A 234 -11.39 -6.91 10.56
CA GLU A 234 -9.99 -6.46 10.73
C GLU A 234 -9.05 -7.66 10.98
N GLY A 235 -7.89 -7.73 10.30
CA GLY A 235 -6.93 -8.80 10.54
C GLY A 235 -7.29 -10.19 9.97
N TRP A 236 -8.45 -10.35 9.33
CA TRP A 236 -8.74 -11.57 8.56
C TRP A 236 -7.93 -11.58 7.26
N TRP A 237 -7.21 -12.67 7.05
CA TRP A 237 -6.46 -12.89 5.84
C TRP A 237 -7.41 -13.21 4.70
N HIS A 238 -7.27 -12.55 3.57
CA HIS A 238 -8.13 -12.74 2.43
C HIS A 238 -7.39 -12.69 1.10
N GLN A 239 -7.86 -13.52 0.18
CA GLN A 239 -7.45 -13.59 -1.21
C GLN A 239 -8.70 -13.37 -2.07
N VAL A 240 -8.58 -12.48 -3.06
CA VAL A 240 -9.74 -12.07 -3.87
C VAL A 240 -9.47 -12.41 -5.34
N ARG A 241 -10.36 -13.20 -5.94
CA ARG A 241 -10.45 -13.39 -7.39
C ARG A 241 -11.59 -12.55 -7.94
N SER A 242 -11.30 -11.62 -8.85
CA SER A 242 -12.31 -10.87 -9.59
C SER A 242 -12.58 -11.56 -10.92
N GLU A 243 -13.86 -11.67 -11.32
CA GLU A 243 -14.21 -12.00 -12.69
C GLU A 243 -13.95 -10.80 -13.63
N ALA A 244 -13.96 -11.04 -14.94
CA ALA A 244 -13.85 -9.96 -15.92
C ALA A 244 -14.96 -8.91 -15.73
N PHE A 245 -14.64 -7.65 -16.02
CA PHE A 245 -15.58 -6.52 -15.93
C PHE A 245 -16.20 -6.33 -14.55
N THR A 246 -15.50 -6.67 -13.48
CA THR A 246 -16.02 -6.51 -12.12
C THR A 246 -15.81 -5.08 -11.61
N ILE A 247 -16.86 -4.48 -11.03
CA ILE A 247 -16.82 -3.19 -10.34
C ILE A 247 -17.22 -3.41 -8.89
N ALA A 248 -16.40 -2.96 -7.95
CA ALA A 248 -16.69 -3.07 -6.52
C ALA A 248 -16.31 -1.78 -5.80
N VAL A 249 -16.96 -1.55 -4.67
CA VAL A 249 -16.61 -0.52 -3.70
C VAL A 249 -16.39 -1.20 -2.36
N ASN A 250 -15.34 -0.80 -1.64
CA ASN A 250 -15.17 -1.24 -0.26
C ASN A 250 -15.24 -0.05 0.69
N TYR A 251 -15.75 -0.31 1.89
CA TYR A 251 -15.91 0.66 2.96
C TYR A 251 -15.06 0.23 4.14
N TRP A 252 -14.03 1.01 4.45
CA TRP A 252 -13.21 0.82 5.64
C TRP A 252 -13.68 1.70 6.77
N PHE A 253 -13.63 1.14 7.98
CA PHE A 253 -13.85 1.86 9.23
C PHE A 253 -12.98 1.26 10.32
N ASN A 254 -12.76 2.04 11.38
CA ASN A 254 -11.96 1.57 12.50
C ASN A 254 -12.65 0.41 13.21
N GLY A 255 -11.88 -0.65 13.49
CA GLY A 255 -12.32 -1.75 14.33
C GLY A 255 -12.47 -1.34 15.78
N MET A 256 -13.13 -2.20 16.55
CA MET A 256 -13.33 -2.01 17.98
C MET A 256 -12.13 -2.56 18.76
N ARG A 257 -10.89 -2.18 18.41
CA ARG A 257 -9.64 -2.81 18.91
C ARG A 257 -9.66 -3.15 20.40
N ALA A 258 -10.12 -2.22 21.25
CA ALA A 258 -10.21 -2.43 22.69
C ALA A 258 -11.19 -3.54 23.12
N GLN A 259 -12.27 -3.76 22.37
CA GLN A 259 -13.30 -4.78 22.61
C GLN A 259 -12.90 -6.15 22.06
N LEU A 260 -12.11 -6.17 20.98
CA LEU A 260 -11.66 -7.38 20.28
C LEU A 260 -10.45 -8.06 20.95
N LEU A 261 -9.73 -7.39 21.85
CA LEU A 261 -8.70 -8.02 22.70
C LEU A 261 -9.26 -9.16 23.58
N GLY A 262 -10.58 -9.18 23.80
CA GLY A 262 -11.26 -10.27 24.50
C GLY A 262 -11.45 -11.54 23.67
N ASP A 263 -11.28 -11.49 22.35
CA ASP A 263 -11.42 -12.63 21.45
C ASP A 263 -10.07 -13.36 21.28
N GLY A 264 -10.04 -14.64 21.64
CA GLY A 264 -8.86 -15.50 21.55
C GLY A 264 -8.34 -15.66 20.11
N ASP A 265 -9.22 -15.69 19.11
CA ASP A 265 -8.85 -15.87 17.70
C ASP A 265 -8.09 -14.65 17.15
N MET A 266 -8.27 -13.49 17.79
CA MET A 266 -7.64 -12.21 17.45
C MET A 266 -6.34 -11.92 18.19
N GLN A 267 -6.02 -12.67 19.25
CA GLN A 267 -4.79 -12.46 20.02
C GLN A 267 -3.52 -12.49 19.16
N PRO A 268 -3.35 -13.42 18.19
CA PRO A 268 -2.18 -13.42 17.32
C PRO A 268 -2.05 -12.14 16.47
N TYR A 269 -3.17 -11.62 15.97
CA TYR A 269 -3.21 -10.38 15.20
C TYR A 269 -2.80 -9.18 16.05
N TYR A 270 -3.39 -9.00 17.23
CA TYR A 270 -3.05 -7.85 18.08
C TYR A 270 -1.65 -7.93 18.66
N ALA A 271 -1.16 -9.12 19.01
CA ALA A 271 0.23 -9.30 19.42
C ALA A 271 1.20 -8.85 18.31
N ARG A 272 0.86 -9.16 17.05
CA ARG A 272 1.60 -8.74 15.87
C ARG A 272 1.58 -7.22 15.68
N VAL A 273 0.41 -6.59 15.71
CA VAL A 273 0.25 -5.14 15.55
C VAL A 273 1.00 -4.36 16.64
N LEU A 274 0.94 -4.82 17.89
CA LEU A 274 1.69 -4.21 19.00
C LEU A 274 3.19 -4.34 18.78
N LEU A 275 3.66 -5.48 18.30
CA LEU A 275 5.08 -5.68 18.00
C LEU A 275 5.55 -4.80 16.83
N GLU A 276 4.75 -4.68 15.78
CA GLU A 276 5.00 -3.76 14.65
C GLU A 276 5.15 -2.30 15.14
N ASP A 277 4.24 -1.83 16.01
CA ASP A 277 4.30 -0.48 16.60
C ASP A 277 5.55 -0.29 17.48
N LEU A 278 5.83 -1.24 18.38
CA LEU A 278 7.03 -1.19 19.23
C LEU A 278 8.32 -1.13 18.41
N ILE A 279 8.41 -1.90 17.32
CA ILE A 279 9.57 -1.89 16.42
C ILE A 279 9.68 -0.54 15.71
N ARG A 280 8.57 0.01 15.20
CA ARG A 280 8.54 1.34 14.59
C ARG A 280 9.01 2.42 15.57
N THR A 281 8.49 2.45 16.79
CA THR A 281 8.92 3.42 17.82
C THR A 281 10.39 3.24 18.17
N THR A 282 10.89 2.00 18.22
CA THR A 282 12.30 1.70 18.49
C THR A 282 13.20 2.22 17.36
N ARG A 283 12.82 2.00 16.09
CA ARG A 283 13.52 2.53 14.91
C ARG A 283 13.63 4.05 14.97
N GLN A 284 12.50 4.73 15.19
CA GLN A 284 12.43 6.19 15.29
C GLN A 284 13.30 6.73 16.44
N THR A 285 13.21 6.12 17.63
CA THR A 285 13.99 6.52 18.81
C THR A 285 15.49 6.32 18.57
N LYS A 286 15.88 5.21 17.94
CA LYS A 286 17.28 4.88 17.64
C LYS A 286 17.86 5.86 16.63
N MET A 287 17.11 6.20 15.57
CA MET A 287 17.51 7.21 14.60
C MET A 287 17.60 8.61 15.21
N ALA A 288 16.64 9.02 16.04
CA ALA A 288 16.68 10.30 16.74
C ALA A 288 17.91 10.40 17.68
N THR A 289 18.20 9.31 18.41
CA THR A 289 19.39 9.22 19.28
C THR A 289 20.69 9.29 18.48
N TYR A 290 20.76 8.57 17.35
CA TYR A 290 21.90 8.58 16.45
C TYR A 290 22.17 9.98 15.87
N ALA A 291 21.12 10.65 15.37
CA ALA A 291 21.22 12.01 14.85
C ALA A 291 21.63 13.02 15.94
N ALA A 292 21.09 12.91 17.15
CA ALA A 292 21.48 13.74 18.28
C ALA A 292 22.96 13.56 18.65
N LYS A 293 23.46 12.32 18.64
CA LYS A 293 24.88 12.02 18.84
C LYS A 293 25.75 12.65 17.74
N CYS A 294 25.38 12.45 16.48
CA CYS A 294 26.10 13.04 15.34
C CYS A 294 26.17 14.57 15.47
N ARG A 295 25.08 15.21 15.87
CA ARG A 295 25.03 16.66 16.10
C ARG A 295 26.02 17.12 17.17
N LEU A 296 26.10 16.41 18.30
CA LEU A 296 27.05 16.71 19.37
C LEU A 296 28.50 16.52 18.93
N ASP A 297 28.78 15.44 18.18
CA ASP A 297 30.12 15.15 17.68
C ASP A 297 30.56 16.22 16.65
N LEU A 298 29.67 16.63 15.74
CA LEU A 298 29.95 17.69 14.75
C LEU A 298 30.18 19.05 15.40
N GLN A 299 29.42 19.40 16.45
CA GLN A 299 29.60 20.66 17.21
C GLN A 299 31.01 20.81 17.80
N GLN A 300 31.71 19.71 18.08
CA GLN A 300 33.08 19.74 18.58
C GLN A 300 34.12 20.03 17.50
N ILE A 301 33.78 19.81 16.23
CA ILE A 301 34.69 19.89 15.08
C ILE A 301 34.49 21.22 14.33
N CYS A 302 33.25 21.62 14.12
CA CYS A 302 32.89 22.80 13.35
C CYS A 302 31.57 23.39 13.90
N PRO A 303 31.42 24.72 14.01
CA PRO A 303 30.15 25.27 14.45
C PRO A 303 29.02 24.90 13.45
N LEU A 304 27.86 24.48 13.96
CA LEU A 304 26.74 24.00 13.13
C LEU A 304 26.11 25.08 12.23
N ASN A 305 26.51 26.34 12.38
CA ASN A 305 26.10 27.42 11.47
C ASN A 305 26.55 27.15 10.02
N HIS A 306 27.56 26.31 9.81
CA HIS A 306 27.96 25.84 8.48
C HIS A 306 27.00 24.80 7.85
N LEU A 307 25.95 24.37 8.57
CA LEU A 307 24.94 23.41 8.09
C LEU A 307 23.61 24.06 7.70
N GLN A 308 23.62 25.35 7.33
CA GLN A 308 22.38 26.11 7.07
C GLN A 308 22.07 26.29 5.58
N ASP A 309 23.07 26.15 4.70
CA ASP A 309 22.95 26.37 3.28
C ASP A 309 23.67 25.29 2.46
N VAL A 310 23.24 25.15 1.20
CA VAL A 310 23.71 24.08 0.31
C VAL A 310 25.21 24.20 0.03
N GLU A 311 25.71 25.40 -0.21
CA GLU A 311 27.10 25.64 -0.60
C GLU A 311 28.07 25.25 0.52
N SER A 312 27.79 25.71 1.75
CA SER A 312 28.58 25.38 2.93
C SER A 312 28.60 23.87 3.22
N VAL A 313 27.44 23.21 3.12
CA VAL A 313 27.32 21.77 3.36
C VAL A 313 28.08 20.97 2.30
N VAL A 314 27.91 21.29 1.02
CA VAL A 314 28.58 20.61 -0.08
C VAL A 314 30.10 20.78 0.02
N ALA A 315 30.59 21.98 0.31
CA ALA A 315 32.02 22.24 0.50
C ALA A 315 32.61 21.40 1.66
N TRP A 316 31.85 21.21 2.74
CA TRP A 316 32.28 20.35 3.84
C TRP A 316 32.25 18.87 3.45
N LEU A 317 31.20 18.44 2.74
CA LEU A 317 31.09 17.07 2.24
C LEU A 317 32.22 16.71 1.26
N GLU A 318 32.70 17.63 0.42
CA GLU A 318 33.82 17.39 -0.49
C GLU A 318 35.16 17.20 0.23
N SER A 319 35.35 17.85 1.37
CA SER A 319 36.64 17.89 2.09
C SER A 319 36.75 16.89 3.24
N CYS A 320 35.63 16.33 3.71
CA CYS A 320 35.61 15.42 4.86
C CYS A 320 35.82 13.94 4.49
N GLU A 321 36.14 13.11 5.49
CA GLU A 321 36.15 11.65 5.35
C GLU A 321 34.71 11.11 5.17
N GLU A 322 34.57 9.94 4.53
CA GLU A 322 33.25 9.32 4.25
C GLU A 322 32.44 9.00 5.51
N THR A 323 33.11 8.65 6.61
CA THR A 323 32.47 8.41 7.92
C THR A 323 31.78 9.67 8.45
N MET A 324 32.35 10.85 8.18
CA MET A 324 31.78 12.15 8.54
C MET A 324 30.58 12.51 7.67
N SER A 325 30.56 12.07 6.41
CA SER A 325 29.44 12.35 5.48
C SER A 325 28.12 11.82 6.03
N THR A 326 28.13 10.63 6.65
CA THR A 326 26.94 10.11 7.34
C THR A 326 26.48 11.08 8.43
N ALA A 327 27.38 11.48 9.34
CA ALA A 327 27.03 12.35 10.47
C ALA A 327 26.49 13.71 9.99
N ILE A 328 27.09 14.29 8.95
CA ILE A 328 26.63 15.55 8.35
C ILE A 328 25.20 15.36 7.82
N LEU A 329 25.00 14.41 6.90
CA LEU A 329 23.71 14.24 6.20
C LEU A 329 22.56 13.93 7.16
N VAL A 330 22.75 13.06 8.16
CA VAL A 330 21.67 12.71 9.12
C VAL A 330 21.29 13.83 10.08
N THR A 331 22.07 14.92 10.13
CA THR A 331 21.80 16.06 11.02
C THR A 331 21.12 17.23 10.32
N LEU A 332 21.07 17.20 8.99
CA LEU A 332 20.44 18.24 8.18
C LEU A 332 18.92 18.24 8.36
N GLU A 333 18.32 19.42 8.23
CA GLU A 333 16.87 19.51 8.09
C GLU A 333 16.45 18.97 6.71
N HIS A 334 15.28 18.32 6.67
CA HIS A 334 14.80 17.61 5.49
C HIS A 334 14.83 18.46 4.20
N PRO A 335 14.33 19.73 4.18
CA PRO A 335 14.36 20.55 2.98
C PRO A 335 15.77 20.85 2.46
N LEU A 336 16.74 21.00 3.37
CA LEU A 336 18.14 21.25 3.00
C LEU A 336 18.80 19.97 2.46
N LEU A 337 18.50 18.81 3.06
CA LEU A 337 19.02 17.52 2.61
C LEU A 337 18.61 17.17 1.18
N TYR A 338 17.37 17.47 0.78
CA TYR A 338 16.95 17.31 -0.62
C TYR A 338 17.80 18.15 -1.58
N LYS A 339 18.01 19.42 -1.25
CA LYS A 339 18.79 20.36 -2.08
C LYS A 339 20.27 19.98 -2.15
N VAL A 340 20.84 19.55 -1.04
CA VAL A 340 22.22 19.06 -0.96
C VAL A 340 22.39 17.78 -1.79
N SER A 341 21.46 16.83 -1.68
CA SER A 341 21.49 15.59 -2.48
C SER A 341 21.45 15.90 -3.98
N LEU A 342 20.62 16.86 -4.38
CA LEU A 342 20.51 17.32 -5.77
C LEU A 342 21.82 17.96 -6.26
N GLU A 343 22.36 18.93 -5.53
CA GLU A 343 23.60 19.63 -5.89
C GLU A 343 24.80 18.66 -5.98
N LEU A 344 24.91 17.73 -5.03
CA LEU A 344 25.93 16.67 -5.07
C LEU A 344 25.76 15.78 -6.29
N SER A 345 24.54 15.36 -6.59
CA SER A 345 24.24 14.49 -7.73
C SER A 345 24.47 15.15 -9.09
N GLU A 346 24.37 16.48 -9.19
CA GLU A 346 24.54 17.20 -10.45
C GLU A 346 25.98 17.69 -10.67
N ARG A 347 26.63 18.21 -9.61
CA ARG A 347 27.93 18.88 -9.72
C ARG A 347 29.09 18.12 -9.09
N HIS A 348 28.82 17.23 -8.14
CA HIS A 348 29.82 16.45 -7.41
C HIS A 348 29.57 14.94 -7.51
N ARG A 349 29.27 14.48 -8.73
CA ARG A 349 28.80 13.11 -9.04
C ARG A 349 29.64 12.00 -8.42
N GLU A 350 30.96 12.10 -8.52
CA GLU A 350 31.87 11.08 -7.96
C GLU A 350 31.82 11.04 -6.42
N ARG A 351 31.58 12.17 -5.76
CA ARG A 351 31.43 12.20 -4.30
C ARG A 351 30.09 11.62 -3.90
N TRP A 352 29.01 12.00 -4.59
CA TRP A 352 27.67 11.48 -4.32
C TRP A 352 27.59 9.96 -4.51
N SER A 353 28.11 9.43 -5.63
CA SER A 353 28.16 7.98 -5.86
C SER A 353 28.89 7.26 -4.73
N ARG A 354 30.06 7.75 -4.31
CA ARG A 354 30.81 7.16 -3.19
C ARG A 354 30.03 7.19 -1.87
N ILE A 355 29.33 8.29 -1.58
CA ILE A 355 28.47 8.38 -0.38
C ILE A 355 27.37 7.33 -0.42
N LEU A 356 26.71 7.16 -1.57
CA LEU A 356 25.64 6.17 -1.74
C LEU A 356 26.18 4.73 -1.64
N ASP A 357 27.26 4.41 -2.37
CA ASP A 357 27.87 3.08 -2.38
C ASP A 357 28.34 2.66 -0.99
N ASN A 358 28.93 3.59 -0.23
CA ASN A 358 29.45 3.37 1.11
C ASN A 358 28.48 3.78 2.23
N ALA A 359 27.21 4.07 1.91
CA ALA A 359 26.24 4.57 2.88
C ALA A 359 26.10 3.62 4.09
N SER A 360 26.25 4.16 5.30
CA SER A 360 26.05 3.35 6.51
C SER A 360 24.58 2.91 6.65
N VAL A 361 24.32 1.91 7.50
CA VAL A 361 22.94 1.46 7.80
C VAL A 361 22.07 2.63 8.29
N HIS A 362 22.62 3.53 9.10
CA HIS A 362 21.90 4.70 9.60
C HIS A 362 21.63 5.74 8.50
N LEU A 363 22.59 5.95 7.59
CA LEU A 363 22.38 6.87 6.46
C LEU A 363 21.30 6.32 5.53
N VAL A 364 21.33 5.03 5.22
CA VAL A 364 20.31 4.39 4.39
C VAL A 364 18.93 4.46 5.06
N GLU A 365 18.83 4.15 6.35
CA GLU A 365 17.55 4.28 7.06
C GLU A 365 17.04 5.72 7.02
N HIS A 366 17.91 6.71 7.27
CA HIS A 366 17.55 8.12 7.24
C HIS A 366 17.08 8.59 5.85
N LEU A 367 17.87 8.30 4.80
CA LEU A 367 17.56 8.70 3.44
C LEU A 367 16.30 8.01 2.93
N THR A 368 16.15 6.70 3.16
CA THR A 368 14.97 5.98 2.67
C THR A 368 13.69 6.41 3.38
N GLU A 369 13.74 6.70 4.68
CA GLU A 369 12.57 7.24 5.41
C GLU A 369 12.21 8.65 4.92
N LEU A 370 13.22 9.49 4.68
CA LEU A 370 13.05 10.83 4.11
C LEU A 370 12.37 10.77 2.73
N TRP A 371 12.81 9.83 1.87
CA TRP A 371 12.31 9.68 0.51
C TRP A 371 10.87 9.17 0.40
N GLU A 372 10.23 8.78 1.51
CA GLU A 372 8.82 8.35 1.50
C GLU A 372 7.84 9.51 1.33
N ASP A 373 8.22 10.74 1.72
CA ASP A 373 7.37 11.92 1.59
C ASP A 373 7.63 12.64 0.26
N HIS A 374 7.06 12.10 -0.83
CA HIS A 374 7.17 12.66 -2.18
C HIS A 374 6.69 14.11 -2.25
N ASP A 375 5.63 14.46 -1.50
CA ASP A 375 5.13 15.83 -1.49
C ASP A 375 6.10 16.79 -0.80
N ALA A 376 6.80 16.36 0.25
CA ALA A 376 7.85 17.17 0.86
C ALA A 376 9.02 17.39 -0.09
N ILE A 377 9.38 16.41 -0.91
CA ILE A 377 10.39 16.57 -1.98
C ILE A 377 9.93 17.67 -2.94
N VAL A 378 8.72 17.56 -3.48
CA VAL A 378 8.17 18.52 -4.46
C VAL A 378 8.07 19.92 -3.84
N ARG A 379 7.57 20.04 -2.60
CA ARG A 379 7.49 21.32 -1.87
C ARG A 379 8.85 21.95 -1.61
N ALA A 380 9.90 21.14 -1.42
CA ALA A 380 11.24 21.64 -1.11
C ALA A 380 12.04 22.07 -2.34
N LEU A 381 11.72 21.54 -3.53
CA LEU A 381 12.54 21.65 -4.74
C LEU A 381 11.92 22.50 -5.87
N ASP A 382 10.84 23.24 -5.60
CA ASP A 382 10.22 24.25 -6.47
C ASP A 382 10.31 23.94 -7.98
N GLY A 383 9.42 23.08 -8.48
CA GLY A 383 9.26 22.80 -9.92
C GLY A 383 9.87 21.49 -10.42
N LEU A 384 10.46 20.68 -9.54
CA LEU A 384 10.80 19.28 -9.83
C LEU A 384 9.73 18.34 -9.30
N THR A 385 9.36 17.34 -10.10
CA THR A 385 8.61 16.18 -9.64
C THR A 385 9.49 15.26 -8.78
N SER A 386 8.88 14.41 -7.96
CA SER A 386 9.62 13.39 -7.19
C SER A 386 10.35 12.40 -8.11
N ALA A 387 9.77 12.03 -9.26
CA ALA A 387 10.40 11.18 -10.26
C ALA A 387 11.68 11.81 -10.82
N GLU A 388 11.62 13.07 -11.25
CA GLU A 388 12.80 13.81 -11.74
C GLU A 388 13.89 13.95 -10.67
N TYR A 389 13.50 14.12 -9.40
CA TYR A 389 14.43 14.13 -8.29
C TYR A 389 15.17 12.79 -8.16
N PHE A 390 14.44 11.66 -8.16
CA PHE A 390 15.04 10.33 -8.06
C PHE A 390 15.94 10.01 -9.25
N ASP A 391 15.52 10.35 -10.47
CA ASP A 391 16.34 10.21 -11.68
C ASP A 391 17.67 10.96 -11.55
N LYS A 392 17.66 12.16 -10.98
CA LYS A 392 18.87 12.96 -10.76
C LYS A 392 19.76 12.36 -9.68
N ILE A 393 19.22 12.06 -8.50
CA ILE A 393 20.04 11.59 -7.37
C ILE A 393 20.63 10.20 -7.59
N PHE A 394 19.95 9.33 -8.36
CA PHE A 394 20.47 8.01 -8.72
C PHE A 394 21.22 8.00 -10.06
N GLY A 395 21.07 9.03 -10.90
CA GLY A 395 21.72 9.11 -12.21
C GLY A 395 23.25 9.17 -12.18
N CYS A 396 23.87 9.30 -11.01
CA CYS A 396 25.32 9.18 -10.84
C CYS A 396 25.81 7.74 -10.58
N SER A 397 24.91 6.81 -10.24
CA SER A 397 25.27 5.42 -9.94
C SER A 397 25.54 4.64 -11.23
N ASN A 398 26.64 3.87 -11.24
CA ASN A 398 26.97 2.99 -12.35
C ASN A 398 26.15 1.68 -12.35
N ASP A 399 25.53 1.35 -11.20
CA ASP A 399 24.70 0.16 -11.02
C ASP A 399 23.57 0.44 -10.01
N ALA A 400 22.52 1.11 -10.51
CA ALA A 400 21.38 1.52 -9.70
C ALA A 400 20.63 0.32 -9.09
N GLU A 401 20.59 -0.83 -9.78
CA GLU A 401 19.93 -2.04 -9.31
C GLU A 401 20.68 -2.63 -8.10
N GLN A 402 22.02 -2.73 -8.20
CA GLN A 402 22.85 -3.17 -7.08
C GLN A 402 22.75 -2.22 -5.89
N LEU A 403 22.71 -0.90 -6.14
CA LEU A 403 22.54 0.10 -5.10
C LEU A 403 21.21 -0.05 -4.37
N GLN A 404 20.10 -0.17 -5.11
CA GLN A 404 18.76 -0.36 -4.54
C GLN A 404 18.70 -1.64 -3.69
N LYS A 405 19.30 -2.74 -4.17
CA LYS A 405 19.39 -4.00 -3.43
C LYS A 405 20.18 -3.84 -2.13
N SER A 406 21.31 -3.14 -2.18
CA SER A 406 22.13 -2.84 -0.99
C SER A 406 21.35 -2.01 0.04
N PHE A 407 20.59 -1.02 -0.41
CA PHE A 407 19.79 -0.17 0.47
C PHE A 407 18.69 -0.97 1.16
N LEU A 408 17.98 -1.79 0.41
CA LEU A 408 16.93 -2.65 0.94
C LEU A 408 17.47 -3.63 1.99
N GLN A 409 18.63 -4.25 1.73
CA GLN A 409 19.29 -5.14 2.69
C GLN A 409 19.69 -4.42 3.98
N LYS A 410 20.24 -3.20 3.89
CA LYS A 410 20.61 -2.39 5.06
C LYS A 410 19.38 -1.96 5.86
N LYS A 411 18.29 -1.56 5.17
CA LYS A 411 17.01 -1.21 5.81
C LYS A 411 16.41 -2.41 6.56
N ASP A 412 16.38 -3.57 5.93
CA ASP A 412 15.91 -4.81 6.57
C ASP A 412 16.78 -5.20 7.77
N ALA A 413 18.11 -5.07 7.66
CA ALA A 413 19.03 -5.39 8.73
C ALA A 413 18.81 -4.49 9.96
N PHE A 414 18.62 -3.18 9.73
CA PHE A 414 18.29 -2.22 10.80
C PHE A 414 16.96 -2.55 11.48
N ALA A 415 15.92 -2.80 10.68
CA ALA A 415 14.59 -3.12 11.17
C ALA A 415 14.60 -4.44 11.97
N ALA A 416 15.34 -5.45 11.49
CA ALA A 416 15.54 -6.72 12.20
C ALA A 416 16.34 -6.54 13.50
N GLU A 417 17.32 -5.65 13.55
CA GLU A 417 18.04 -5.30 14.77
C GLU A 417 17.12 -4.67 15.81
N CYS A 418 16.32 -3.68 15.43
CA CYS A 418 15.30 -3.10 16.30
C CYS A 418 14.29 -4.16 16.76
N GLY A 419 13.90 -5.07 15.88
CA GLY A 419 13.10 -6.25 16.24
C GLY A 419 13.74 -7.06 17.37
N ARG A 420 15.02 -7.42 17.25
CA ARG A 420 15.75 -8.15 18.30
C ARG A 420 15.84 -7.35 19.61
N GLU A 421 16.04 -6.04 19.54
CA GLU A 421 16.08 -5.18 20.72
C GLU A 421 14.75 -5.13 21.45
N VAL A 422 13.63 -5.04 20.73
CA VAL A 422 12.28 -5.14 21.31
C VAL A 422 12.10 -6.51 21.97
N MET A 423 12.46 -7.60 21.27
CA MET A 423 12.33 -8.95 21.82
C MET A 423 13.14 -9.15 23.11
N LYS A 424 14.36 -8.61 23.16
CA LYS A 424 15.24 -8.67 24.32
C LYS A 424 14.75 -7.80 25.47
N SER A 425 14.39 -6.55 25.20
CA SER A 425 14.04 -5.56 26.24
C SER A 425 12.66 -5.79 26.85
N MET A 426 11.68 -6.19 26.05
CA MET A 426 10.29 -6.37 26.49
C MET A 426 10.02 -7.78 27.01
N PHE A 427 10.59 -8.80 26.38
CA PHE A 427 10.25 -10.20 26.66
C PHE A 427 11.40 -11.01 27.26
N GLY A 428 12.58 -10.42 27.43
CA GLY A 428 13.77 -11.12 27.94
C GLY A 428 14.31 -12.20 26.99
N LEU A 429 13.83 -12.23 25.74
CA LEU A 429 14.22 -13.22 24.75
C LEU A 429 15.60 -12.83 24.21
N SER A 430 16.63 -13.56 24.66
CA SER A 430 17.96 -13.46 24.07
C SER A 430 17.97 -14.28 22.78
N SER A 431 18.78 -13.89 21.79
CA SER A 431 19.05 -14.79 20.67
C SER A 431 19.52 -16.16 21.19
N PRO A 432 19.08 -17.29 20.61
CA PRO A 432 19.67 -18.59 20.89
C PRO A 432 21.17 -18.60 20.59
#